data_AF-A0A4Y2TP01-F1
#
_entry.id   AF-A0A4Y2TP01-F1
#
_cell.length_a   1.000
_cell.length_b   1.000
_cell.length_c   1.000
_cell.angle_alpha   90.00
_cell.angle_beta   90.00
_cell.angle_gamma   90.00
#
_symmetry.space_group_name_H-M   'P 1'
#
loop_
_entity.id
_entity.type
_entity.pdbx_description
1 polymer ?
#
loop_
_entity_poly.entity_id
_entity_poly.type
_entity_poly.pdbx_seq_one_letter_code
_entity_poly.pdbx_strand_id
1 'polypeptide(L)'
;MDILMLKEGKGKVKDRFYRSKDRQNSNLVIECKISILFLHAISGFDTTSGFYGKGKLQAVQLFNYSKYLQDILEIFNNPKSTYTEIERAGERFIIALYSNTKKVA
;
A
#
# COMPACT_ATOMS: atom_id res chain seq x y z
N MET A 1 2.91 22.79 1.18
CA MET A 1 3.34 22.53 2.57
C MET A 1 4.30 21.35 2.58
N ASP A 2 5.40 21.39 3.35
CA ASP A 2 6.25 20.22 3.60
C ASP A 2 6.10 19.84 5.08
N ILE A 3 5.79 18.57 5.34
CA ILE A 3 5.62 18.03 6.69
C ILE A 3 6.87 17.21 7.03
N LEU A 4 7.44 17.44 8.22
CA LEU A 4 8.54 16.66 8.77
C LEU A 4 7.99 15.70 9.83
N MET A 5 8.25 14.42 9.68
CA MET A 5 7.93 13.39 10.66
C MET A 5 9.19 13.00 11.41
N LEU A 6 9.23 13.26 12.72
CA LEU A 6 10.28 12.79 13.60
C LEU A 6 9.97 11.34 14.00
N LYS A 7 10.89 10.43 13.69
CA LYS A 7 10.97 9.11 14.31
C LYS A 7 12.02 9.19 15.39
N GLU A 8 11.57 9.17 16.65
CA GLU A 8 12.44 9.10 17.80
C GLU A 8 13.28 7.81 17.76
N GLY A 9 14.55 7.96 18.06
CA GLY A 9 15.49 6.89 18.25
C GLY A 9 15.13 6.05 19.47
N LYS A 10 15.57 4.79 19.47
CA LYS A 10 15.41 3.90 20.62
C LYS A 10 16.70 3.13 20.87
N GLY A 11 17.20 3.17 22.11
CA GLY A 11 18.49 2.58 22.49
C GLY A 11 19.66 3.23 21.75
N LYS A 12 20.39 2.46 20.93
CA LYS A 12 21.53 2.95 20.13
C LYS A 12 21.12 3.58 18.78
N VAL A 13 19.84 3.52 18.42
CA VAL A 13 19.34 4.10 17.17
C VAL A 13 19.10 5.59 17.38
N LYS A 14 19.67 6.44 16.52
CA LYS A 14 19.45 7.89 16.54
C LYS A 14 18.09 8.26 15.97
N ASP A 15 17.62 9.43 16.37
CA ASP A 15 16.47 10.10 15.77
C ASP A 15 16.62 10.24 14.25
N ARG A 16 15.50 10.14 13.56
CA ARG A 16 15.45 10.31 12.10
C ARG A 16 14.27 11.18 11.71
N PHE A 17 14.54 12.16 10.87
CA PHE A 17 13.50 12.94 10.22
C PHE A 17 13.14 12.33 8.86
N TYR A 18 11.85 12.27 8.56
CA TYR A 18 11.32 11.92 7.26
C TYR A 18 10.56 13.12 6.70
N ARG A 19 10.86 13.53 5.47
CA ARG A 19 10.15 14.62 4.81
C ARG A 19 9.01 14.07 3.96
N SER A 20 7.88 14.77 3.99
CA SER A 20 6.71 14.42 3.19
C SER A 20 7.01 14.47 1.69
N LYS A 21 7.77 15.49 1.25
CA LYS A 21 8.17 15.66 -0.16
C LYS A 21 9.03 14.51 -0.66
N ASP A 22 9.96 14.02 0.14
CA ASP A 22 10.85 12.92 -0.25
C ASP A 22 10.05 11.64 -0.50
N ARG A 23 9.03 11.38 0.34
CA ARG A 23 8.11 10.24 0.15
C ARG A 23 7.20 10.40 -1.06
N GLN A 24 6.65 11.60 -1.28
CA GLN A 24 5.78 11.87 -2.44
C GLN A 24 6.53 11.79 -3.76
N ASN A 25 7.81 12.15 -3.76
CA ASN A 25 8.68 12.12 -4.95
C ASN A 25 9.43 10.79 -5.10
N SER A 26 9.22 9.83 -4.19
CA SER A 26 9.88 8.53 -4.26
C SER A 26 9.17 7.62 -5.28
N ASN A 27 9.95 6.86 -6.04
CA ASN A 27 9.45 5.80 -6.93
C ASN A 27 9.00 4.55 -6.14
N LEU A 28 8.80 4.65 -4.82
CA LEU A 28 8.40 3.53 -3.97
C LEU A 28 6.98 3.06 -4.26
N VAL A 29 6.09 3.97 -4.64
CA VAL A 29 4.71 3.64 -5.00
C VAL A 29 4.27 4.56 -6.14
N ILE A 30 3.73 3.97 -7.20
CA ILE A 30 3.07 4.74 -8.27
C ILE A 30 1.94 5.58 -7.65
N GLU A 31 1.92 6.87 -7.98
CA GLU A 31 0.94 7.84 -7.46
C GLU A 31 0.78 7.77 -5.94
N CYS A 32 1.90 7.76 -5.20
CA CYS A 32 1.99 7.60 -3.74
C CYS A 32 0.91 8.38 -2.94
N LYS A 33 0.50 9.57 -3.40
CA LYS A 33 -0.57 10.36 -2.75
C LYS A 33 -1.92 9.65 -2.71
N ILE A 34 -2.25 8.90 -3.76
CA ILE A 34 -3.56 8.27 -4.00
C ILE A 34 -3.50 6.79 -3.59
N SER A 35 -2.36 6.13 -3.80
CA SER A 35 -2.18 4.70 -3.54
C SER A 35 -1.88 4.34 -2.09
N ILE A 36 -1.31 5.25 -1.29
CA ILE A 36 -0.85 4.91 0.07
C ILE A 36 -1.98 4.50 1.01
N LEU A 37 -3.17 5.11 0.88
CA LEU A 37 -4.32 4.78 1.72
C LEU A 37 -4.87 3.39 1.37
N PHE A 38 -5.02 3.09 0.08
CA PHE A 38 -5.41 1.78 -0.40
C PHE A 38 -4.43 0.70 0.11
N LEU A 39 -3.13 0.91 -0.09
CA LEU A 39 -2.10 -0.03 0.34
C LEU A 39 -2.05 -0.22 1.86
N HIS A 40 -2.27 0.85 2.63
CA HIS A 40 -2.33 0.79 4.09
C HIS A 40 -3.54 -0.03 4.57
N ALA A 41 -4.70 0.18 3.96
CA ALA A 41 -5.91 -0.56 4.30
C ALA A 41 -5.81 -2.04 3.91
N ILE A 42 -5.43 -2.33 2.65
CA ILE A 42 -5.45 -3.71 2.13
C ILE A 42 -4.31 -4.57 2.71
N SER A 43 -3.15 -3.99 3.05
CA SER A 43 -2.04 -4.77 3.63
C SER A 43 -2.14 -4.96 5.16
N GLY A 44 -3.18 -4.42 5.79
CA GLY A 44 -3.37 -4.39 7.23
C GLY A 44 -2.71 -3.18 7.90
N PHE A 45 -3.45 -2.58 8.82
CA PHE A 45 -3.00 -1.44 9.63
C PHE A 45 -3.11 -1.73 11.12
N ASP A 46 -2.87 -0.75 11.98
CA ASP A 46 -2.70 -0.99 13.42
C ASP A 46 -3.90 -1.66 14.11
N THR A 47 -5.13 -1.52 13.57
CA THR A 47 -6.32 -2.16 14.13
C THR A 47 -6.82 -3.36 13.33
N THR A 48 -6.19 -3.70 12.19
CA THR A 48 -6.61 -4.83 11.34
C THR A 48 -5.45 -5.74 11.02
N SER A 49 -5.66 -7.04 11.18
CA SER A 49 -4.67 -8.04 10.78
C SER A 49 -4.36 -7.95 9.29
N GLY A 50 -3.10 -8.15 8.92
CA GLY A 50 -2.70 -8.35 7.53
C GLY A 50 -3.04 -9.75 7.04
N PHE A 51 -2.94 -9.96 5.73
CA PHE A 51 -3.15 -11.25 5.09
C PHE A 51 -2.06 -12.28 5.48
N TYR A 52 -2.47 -13.50 5.79
CA TYR A 52 -1.56 -14.57 6.22
C TYR A 52 -0.47 -14.86 5.17
N GLY A 53 0.79 -14.86 5.60
CA GLY A 53 1.93 -15.10 4.72
C GLY A 53 2.23 -13.97 3.73
N LYS A 54 1.55 -12.82 3.83
CA LYS A 54 1.72 -11.67 2.91
C LYS A 54 2.15 -10.42 3.67
N GLY A 55 3.36 -9.94 3.37
CA GLY A 55 3.91 -8.72 3.97
C GLY A 55 3.53 -7.45 3.21
N LYS A 56 3.54 -6.30 3.89
CA LYS A 56 3.28 -4.97 3.29
C LYS A 56 4.15 -4.68 2.07
N LEU A 57 5.41 -5.10 2.10
CA LEU A 57 6.33 -4.94 0.96
C LEU A 57 5.88 -5.72 -0.28
N GLN A 58 5.32 -6.93 -0.11
CA GLN A 58 4.82 -7.73 -1.24
C GLN A 58 3.60 -7.04 -1.88
N ALA A 59 2.70 -6.46 -1.09
CA ALA A 59 1.56 -5.70 -1.59
C ALA A 59 2.01 -4.47 -2.39
N VAL A 60 3.00 -3.71 -1.89
CA VAL A 60 3.57 -2.56 -2.59
C VAL A 60 4.23 -2.98 -3.91
N GLN A 61 5.04 -4.05 -3.89
CA GLN A 61 5.71 -4.55 -5.09
C GLN A 61 4.72 -5.02 -6.16
N LEU A 62 3.68 -5.75 -5.76
CA LEU A 62 2.63 -6.20 -6.64
C LEU A 62 1.90 -5.00 -7.27
N PHE A 63 1.56 -4.00 -6.46
CA PHE A 63 0.88 -2.79 -6.91
C PHE A 63 1.69 -2.02 -7.96
N ASN A 64 3.00 -1.88 -7.76
CA ASN A 64 3.87 -1.20 -8.72
C ASN A 64 4.09 -1.97 -10.02
N TYR A 65 4.07 -3.30 -9.97
CA TYR A 65 4.32 -4.13 -11.15
C TYR A 65 3.09 -4.20 -12.06
N SER A 66 1.88 -4.19 -11.49
CA SER A 66 0.66 -4.49 -12.22
C SER A 66 -0.09 -3.23 -12.64
N LYS A 67 -0.03 -2.90 -13.94
CA LYS A 67 -0.94 -1.90 -14.53
C LYS A 67 -2.42 -2.26 -14.33
N TYR A 68 -2.73 -3.55 -14.19
CA TYR A 68 -4.07 -4.08 -13.94
C TYR A 68 -4.59 -3.80 -12.51
N LEU A 69 -3.76 -3.27 -11.61
CA LEU A 69 -4.20 -2.89 -10.25
C LEU A 69 -4.36 -1.38 -10.10
N GLN A 70 -4.13 -0.59 -11.17
CA GLN A 70 -4.29 0.86 -11.13
C GLN A 70 -5.78 1.27 -11.17
N ASP A 71 -6.64 0.53 -11.88
CA ASP A 71 -8.10 0.76 -11.90
C ASP A 71 -8.74 0.56 -10.53
N ILE A 72 -8.14 -0.29 -9.68
CA ILE A 72 -8.56 -0.46 -8.28
C ILE A 72 -8.45 0.86 -7.52
N LEU A 73 -7.47 1.73 -7.84
CA LEU A 73 -7.39 3.05 -7.22
C LEU A 73 -8.53 3.96 -7.68
N GLU A 74 -8.94 3.87 -8.94
CA GLU A 74 -10.06 4.66 -9.46
C GLU A 74 -11.35 4.30 -8.73
N ILE A 75 -11.57 3.00 -8.50
CA ILE A 75 -12.72 2.51 -7.72
C ILE A 75 -12.59 2.92 -6.25
N PHE A 76 -11.43 2.68 -5.62
CA PHE A 76 -11.23 2.94 -4.19
C PHE A 76 -11.36 4.42 -3.82
N ASN A 77 -10.87 5.32 -4.69
CA ASN A 77 -10.90 6.76 -4.43
C ASN A 77 -12.14 7.46 -4.97
N ASN A 78 -13.02 6.76 -5.68
CA ASN A 78 -14.26 7.33 -6.17
C ASN A 78 -15.33 7.32 -5.06
N PRO A 79 -15.78 8.49 -4.58
CA PRO A 79 -16.80 8.55 -3.52
C PRO A 79 -18.18 8.04 -3.98
N LYS A 80 -18.39 7.83 -5.29
CA LYS A 80 -19.61 7.24 -5.85
C LYS A 80 -19.53 5.73 -6.00
N SER A 81 -18.37 5.11 -5.74
CA SER A 81 -18.24 3.67 -5.85
C SER A 81 -19.11 2.96 -4.82
N THR A 82 -19.81 1.95 -5.31
CA THR A 82 -20.68 1.10 -4.51
C THR A 82 -19.85 0.14 -3.66
N TYR A 83 -20.47 -0.38 -2.61
CA TYR A 83 -19.86 -1.42 -1.77
C TYR A 83 -19.38 -2.62 -2.61
N THR A 84 -20.21 -3.09 -3.55
CA THR A 84 -19.89 -4.25 -4.41
C THR A 84 -18.69 -3.99 -5.31
N GLU A 85 -18.53 -2.77 -5.82
CA GLU A 85 -17.35 -2.43 -6.64
C GLU A 85 -16.08 -2.43 -5.79
N ILE A 86 -16.12 -1.85 -4.59
CA ILE A 86 -14.99 -1.82 -3.66
C ILE A 86 -14.62 -3.26 -3.23
N GLU A 87 -15.61 -4.08 -2.88
CA GLU A 87 -15.43 -5.48 -2.51
C GLU A 87 -14.74 -6.26 -3.63
N ARG A 88 -15.26 -6.19 -4.86
CA ARG A 88 -14.67 -6.86 -6.03
C ARG A 88 -13.26 -6.37 -6.35
N ALA A 89 -13.01 -5.07 -6.21
CA ALA A 89 -11.68 -4.51 -6.42
C ALA A 89 -10.68 -5.02 -5.36
N GLY A 90 -11.10 -5.07 -4.10
CA GLY A 90 -10.32 -5.66 -3.02
C GLY A 90 -10.05 -7.15 -3.24
N GLU A 91 -11.07 -7.93 -3.59
CA GLU A 91 -10.96 -9.36 -3.91
C GLU A 91 -9.95 -9.61 -5.03
N ARG A 92 -10.03 -8.85 -6.13
CA ARG A 92 -9.07 -8.90 -7.24
C ARG A 92 -7.63 -8.69 -6.78
N PHE A 93 -7.40 -7.70 -5.90
CA PHE A 93 -6.07 -7.46 -5.35
C PHE A 93 -5.59 -8.64 -4.50
N ILE A 94 -6.45 -9.20 -3.65
CA ILE A 94 -6.12 -10.32 -2.77
C ILE A 94 -5.78 -11.57 -3.59
N ILE A 95 -6.58 -11.89 -4.61
CA ILE A 95 -6.30 -13.01 -5.53
C ILE A 95 -4.93 -12.83 -6.19
N ALA A 96 -4.62 -11.63 -6.69
CA ALA A 96 -3.32 -11.34 -7.28
C ALA A 96 -2.17 -11.46 -6.26
N LEU A 97 -2.40 -11.04 -5.01
CA LEU A 97 -1.43 -11.14 -3.92
C LEU A 97 -1.08 -12.59 -3.59
N TYR A 98 -2.04 -13.50 -3.64
CA TYR A 98 -1.79 -14.93 -3.42
C TYR A 98 -1.30 -15.67 -4.67
N SER A 99 -1.73 -15.27 -5.87
CA SER A 99 -1.36 -15.92 -7.13
C SER A 99 0.07 -15.58 -7.59
N ASN A 100 0.66 -14.49 -7.09
CA ASN A 100 2.03 -14.09 -7.43
C ASN A 100 3.12 -14.84 -6.62
N THR A 101 2.79 -15.98 -6.02
CA THR A 101 3.81 -16.88 -5.48
C THR A 101 4.48 -17.59 -6.66
N LYS A 102 5.78 -17.30 -6.86
CA LYS A 102 6.65 -18.22 -7.61
C LYS A 102 6.36 -19.63 -7.07
N LYS A 103 6.06 -20.58 -7.96
CA LYS A 103 6.10 -22.00 -7.62
C LYS A 103 7.43 -22.22 -6.87
N VAL A 104 7.34 -22.60 -5.60
CA VAL A 104 8.49 -23.14 -4.89
C VAL A 104 8.80 -24.43 -5.66
N ALA A 105 9.92 -24.42 -6.37
CA ALA A 105 10.50 -25.62 -6.96
C ALA A 105 11.05 -26.51 -5.86
#